data_AF-A0A316GL22-F1
#
_entry.id   AF-A0A316GL22-F1
#
_cell.length_a   1.000
_cell.length_b   1.000
_cell.length_c   1.000
_cell.angle_alpha   90.00
_cell.angle_beta   90.00
_cell.angle_gamma   90.00
#
_symmetry.space_group_name_H-M   'P 1'
#
loop_
_entity.id
_entity.type
_entity.pdbx_description
1 polymer ?
#
loop_
_entity_poly.entity_id
_entity_poly.type
_entity_poly.pdbx_seq_one_letter_code
_entity_poly.pdbx_strand_id
1 'polypeptide(L)'
;MQHRPSFPALIGLVLLFCVALAAAPLRAAPYAAMVMDARTGEVLHARNADTRLHPASLTKMMTIYVAFEAIRLGEITLDTEVRISSHAANEPPSRLGLRAGSTIRFRYLIRAAAIRSGNDAATAIAEAVSGSEEAFARRMNRTARALGMDRTTFRNAHGLTEEGHLSTAHDMTIMGRRLFYDYPQYYNIFSRREEDAGIARVRNTNRAVLDAYRGADGIKTGYTRAAGFNLVASAERGDVRVIATVFGGQSAAWRNQRIMELMDLGFAQAPARAAVRRPALPVYTPGDDDAPAGRETRPSGLVSRSLRPLPRPGAAPTLVASAPAPELLAAIEQAVGEALTPEPAPPPPTAPQVASAVEPALASVAPAPRPEIPAQPEAAVRPEAIPEAPAPEVSVATSDVAPAPRPEPVAPAEVQVALAVPPRPADPPPRDPVAPAEPEVVTRASSSGERLFGVSLGGQPSHHAAERLLLRTALSEVTTFENSLRRVVQRNGAYEARFQGLTEDQAQRACARLSARNIACETFGPSS
;
A
#
# COMPACT_ATOMS: atom_id res chain seq x y z
N MET A 1 -63.27 17.94 12.48
CA MET A 1 -62.77 18.07 11.09
C MET A 1 -61.46 17.32 10.99
N GLN A 2 -61.24 16.50 9.95
CA GLN A 2 -59.97 15.80 9.74
C GLN A 2 -59.18 16.52 8.63
N HIS A 3 -58.05 17.16 8.97
CA HIS A 3 -57.16 17.74 7.97
C HIS A 3 -56.44 16.62 7.22
N ARG A 4 -56.95 16.26 6.04
CA ARG A 4 -56.16 15.51 5.06
C ARG A 4 -54.99 16.39 4.61
N PRO A 5 -53.74 15.90 4.60
CA PRO A 5 -52.61 16.67 4.09
C PRO A 5 -52.86 17.02 2.61
N SER A 6 -52.54 18.25 2.22
CA SER A 6 -52.71 18.69 0.84
C SER A 6 -51.73 17.95 -0.09
N PHE A 7 -52.16 17.69 -1.32
CA PHE A 7 -51.37 16.97 -2.32
C PHE A 7 -49.90 17.47 -2.46
N PRO A 8 -49.59 18.79 -2.49
CA PRO A 8 -48.20 19.26 -2.51
C PRO A 8 -47.38 18.89 -1.25
N ALA A 9 -47.98 18.74 -0.08
CA ALA A 9 -47.26 18.31 1.12
C ALA A 9 -46.78 16.85 1.02
N LEU A 10 -47.58 15.99 0.36
CA LEU A 10 -47.19 14.61 0.07
C LEU A 10 -46.02 14.55 -0.93
N ILE A 11 -46.07 15.38 -1.98
CA ILE A 11 -44.98 15.50 -2.98
C ILE A 11 -43.68 16.01 -2.32
N GLY A 12 -43.78 17.02 -1.44
CA GLY A 12 -42.65 17.53 -0.67
C GLY A 12 -42.02 16.46 0.23
N LEU A 13 -42.83 15.64 0.90
CA LEU A 13 -42.35 14.54 1.74
C LEU A 13 -41.63 13.46 0.90
N VAL A 14 -42.18 13.09 -0.26
CA VAL A 14 -41.55 12.12 -1.17
C VAL A 14 -40.23 12.66 -1.73
N LEU A 15 -40.17 13.93 -2.15
CA LEU A 15 -38.92 14.55 -2.60
C LEU A 15 -37.86 14.58 -1.50
N LEU A 16 -38.23 14.94 -0.26
CA LEU A 16 -37.32 14.93 0.89
C LEU A 16 -36.78 13.51 1.17
N PHE A 17 -37.63 12.48 1.06
CA PHE A 17 -37.25 11.08 1.24
C PHE A 17 -36.32 10.57 0.12
N CYS A 18 -36.58 10.95 -1.14
CA CYS A 18 -35.71 10.64 -2.28
C CYS A 18 -34.33 11.32 -2.16
N VAL A 19 -34.27 12.58 -1.71
CA VAL A 19 -32.99 13.28 -1.44
C VAL A 19 -32.22 12.61 -0.30
N ALA A 20 -32.90 12.17 0.76
CA ALA A 20 -32.26 11.43 1.85
C ALA A 20 -31.69 10.07 1.40
N LEU A 21 -32.36 9.36 0.47
CA LEU A 21 -31.89 8.10 -0.11
C LEU A 21 -30.73 8.28 -1.10
N ALA A 22 -30.70 9.38 -1.85
CA ALA A 22 -29.61 9.70 -2.77
C ALA A 22 -28.27 10.02 -2.05
N ALA A 23 -28.33 10.39 -0.78
CA ALA A 23 -27.17 10.82 0.02
C ALA A 23 -26.40 9.66 0.70
N ALA A 24 -26.47 8.43 0.18
CA ALA A 24 -25.65 7.32 0.67
C ALA A 24 -24.15 7.62 0.42
N PRO A 25 -23.33 7.85 1.46
CA PRO A 25 -21.95 8.26 1.25
C PRO A 25 -21.15 7.12 0.63
N LEU A 26 -20.30 7.43 -0.36
CA LEU A 26 -19.21 6.53 -0.77
C LEU A 26 -18.26 6.33 0.41
N ARG A 27 -18.54 5.34 1.24
CA ARG A 27 -17.68 4.96 2.36
C ARG A 27 -16.40 4.37 1.80
N ALA A 28 -15.35 5.19 1.81
CA ALA A 28 -13.98 4.70 1.66
C ALA A 28 -13.76 3.54 2.65
N ALA A 29 -13.02 2.51 2.21
CA ALA A 29 -12.71 1.36 3.05
C ALA A 29 -12.11 1.86 4.38
N PRO A 30 -12.63 1.40 5.55
CA PRO A 30 -12.18 1.92 6.82
C PRO A 30 -10.69 1.61 7.02
N TYR A 31 -9.95 2.58 7.54
CA TYR A 31 -8.53 2.42 7.82
C TYR A 31 -8.30 1.23 8.75
N ALA A 32 -7.40 0.33 8.35
CA ALA A 32 -6.82 -0.68 9.20
C ALA A 32 -5.31 -0.71 9.03
N ALA A 33 -4.59 -0.99 10.12
CA ALA A 33 -3.14 -1.10 10.10
C ALA A 33 -2.59 -2.01 11.18
N MET A 34 -1.38 -2.51 10.94
CA MET A 34 -0.59 -3.29 11.90
C MET A 34 0.90 -2.98 11.69
N VAL A 35 1.68 -3.09 12.77
CA VAL A 35 3.15 -3.06 12.75
C VAL A 35 3.66 -4.23 13.60
N MET A 36 4.67 -4.92 13.08
CA MET A 36 5.22 -6.14 13.66
C MET A 36 6.75 -6.12 13.63
N ASP A 37 7.38 -6.55 14.72
CA ASP A 37 8.78 -6.98 14.69
C ASP A 37 8.84 -8.34 14.01
N ALA A 38 9.44 -8.40 12.82
CA ALA A 38 9.51 -9.63 12.04
C ALA A 38 10.32 -10.73 12.77
N ARG A 39 11.25 -10.37 13.66
CA ARG A 39 12.15 -11.30 14.33
C ARG A 39 11.40 -12.15 15.33
N THR A 40 10.62 -11.51 16.21
CA THR A 40 9.82 -12.17 17.25
C THR A 40 8.44 -12.60 16.74
N GLY A 41 7.87 -11.87 15.78
CA GLY A 41 6.46 -11.94 15.41
C GLY A 41 5.55 -11.13 16.35
N GLU A 42 6.12 -10.23 17.13
CA GLU A 42 5.43 -9.40 18.12
C GLU A 42 4.70 -8.22 17.49
N VAL A 43 3.51 -7.92 17.99
CA VAL A 43 2.64 -6.85 17.49
C VAL A 43 2.97 -5.55 18.21
N LEU A 44 3.64 -4.63 17.52
CA LEU A 44 4.03 -3.32 18.08
C LEU A 44 2.88 -2.31 18.00
N HIS A 45 2.09 -2.38 16.92
CA HIS A 45 0.89 -1.55 16.75
C HIS A 45 -0.21 -2.31 16.02
N ALA A 46 -1.46 -2.05 16.40
CA ALA A 46 -2.64 -2.54 15.71
C ALA A 46 -3.75 -1.48 15.79
N ARG A 47 -4.46 -1.26 14.67
CA ARG A 47 -5.72 -0.49 14.63
C ARG A 47 -6.63 -1.11 13.60
N ASN A 48 -7.81 -1.58 14.02
CA ASN A 48 -8.75 -2.32 13.18
C ASN A 48 -8.10 -3.52 12.45
N ALA A 49 -7.06 -4.13 13.04
CA ALA A 49 -6.16 -5.04 12.33
C ALA A 49 -6.88 -6.27 11.75
N ASP A 50 -7.91 -6.75 12.44
CA ASP A 50 -8.74 -7.92 12.14
C ASP A 50 -10.02 -7.63 11.33
N THR A 51 -10.22 -6.37 10.91
CA THR A 51 -11.34 -5.97 10.05
C THR A 51 -11.16 -6.57 8.66
N ARG A 52 -12.17 -7.32 8.18
CA ARG A 52 -12.15 -7.96 6.87
C ARG A 52 -12.40 -6.91 5.78
N LEU A 53 -11.42 -6.72 4.89
CA LEU A 53 -11.40 -5.68 3.86
C LEU A 53 -10.86 -6.25 2.55
N HIS A 54 -11.18 -5.63 1.42
CA HIS A 54 -10.63 -6.06 0.14
C HIS A 54 -9.10 -5.83 0.10
N PRO A 55 -8.28 -6.88 -0.08
CA PRO A 55 -6.82 -6.76 -0.13
C PRO A 55 -6.32 -6.05 -1.39
N ALA A 56 -7.13 -6.01 -2.46
CA ALA A 56 -6.69 -5.69 -3.82
C ALA A 56 -5.45 -6.54 -4.19
N SER A 57 -4.51 -5.98 -4.97
CA SER A 57 -3.26 -6.65 -5.35
C SER A 57 -2.27 -6.96 -4.21
N LEU A 58 -2.61 -6.76 -2.92
CA LEU A 58 -1.90 -7.46 -1.83
C LEU A 58 -2.05 -8.99 -1.96
N THR A 59 -3.17 -9.45 -2.51
CA THR A 59 -3.45 -10.85 -2.90
C THR A 59 -2.26 -11.53 -3.59
N LYS A 60 -1.55 -10.81 -4.46
CA LYS A 60 -0.40 -11.33 -5.20
C LYS A 60 0.76 -11.79 -4.30
N MET A 61 0.82 -11.36 -3.03
CA MET A 61 1.77 -11.90 -2.05
C MET A 61 1.53 -13.39 -1.80
N MET A 62 0.27 -13.82 -1.66
CA MET A 62 -0.08 -15.24 -1.56
C MET A 62 0.17 -15.96 -2.89
N THR A 63 -0.19 -15.37 -4.02
CA THR A 63 0.07 -15.94 -5.36
C THR A 63 1.55 -16.21 -5.60
N ILE A 64 2.42 -15.29 -5.20
CA ILE A 64 3.88 -15.43 -5.29
C ILE A 64 4.41 -16.45 -4.26
N TYR A 65 3.84 -16.49 -3.05
CA TYR A 65 4.19 -17.49 -2.04
C TYR A 65 3.87 -18.93 -2.52
N VAL A 66 2.69 -19.15 -3.09
CA VAL A 66 2.28 -20.43 -3.67
C VAL A 66 3.09 -20.77 -4.93
N ALA A 67 3.53 -19.78 -5.72
CA ALA A 67 4.48 -20.01 -6.81
C ALA A 67 5.86 -20.47 -6.31
N PHE A 68 6.36 -19.90 -5.20
CA PHE A 68 7.62 -20.33 -4.58
C PHE A 68 7.49 -21.70 -3.89
N GLU A 69 6.33 -22.02 -3.33
CA GLU A 69 5.97 -23.35 -2.82
C GLU A 69 6.02 -24.40 -3.93
N ALA A 70 5.36 -24.17 -5.06
CA ALA A 70 5.36 -25.07 -6.21
C ALA A 70 6.78 -25.29 -6.78
N ILE A 71 7.61 -24.24 -6.82
CA ILE A 71 9.04 -24.35 -7.19
C ILE A 71 9.82 -25.20 -6.17
N ARG A 72 9.60 -24.97 -4.86
CA ARG A 72 10.28 -25.72 -3.78
C ARG A 72 9.87 -27.20 -3.75
N LEU A 73 8.65 -27.51 -4.17
CA LEU A 73 8.12 -28.88 -4.28
C LEU A 73 8.47 -29.57 -5.62
N GLY A 74 9.02 -28.83 -6.58
CA GLY A 74 9.41 -29.36 -7.90
C GLY A 74 8.26 -29.53 -8.90
N GLU A 75 7.09 -28.97 -8.60
CA GLU A 75 5.91 -29.00 -9.47
C GLU A 75 6.11 -28.17 -10.75
N ILE A 76 6.85 -27.06 -10.63
CA ILE A 76 7.18 -26.13 -11.71
C ILE A 76 8.58 -25.56 -11.50
N THR A 77 9.24 -25.11 -12.57
CA THR A 77 10.59 -24.50 -12.48
C THR A 77 10.56 -23.04 -12.93
N LEU A 78 11.57 -22.27 -12.55
CA LEU A 78 11.76 -20.88 -13.01
C LEU A 78 11.95 -20.75 -14.53
N ASP A 79 12.25 -21.84 -15.24
CA ASP A 79 12.41 -21.88 -16.70
C ASP A 79 11.29 -22.63 -17.42
N THR A 80 10.31 -23.17 -16.70
CA THR A 80 9.13 -23.79 -17.32
C THR A 80 8.43 -22.77 -18.20
N GLU A 81 8.21 -23.16 -19.46
CA GLU A 81 7.56 -22.33 -20.47
C GLU A 81 6.04 -22.45 -20.33
N VAL A 82 5.42 -21.34 -19.92
CA VAL A 82 3.97 -21.24 -19.72
C VAL A 82 3.33 -20.65 -20.96
N ARG A 83 2.39 -21.39 -21.56
CA ARG A 83 1.52 -20.89 -22.62
C ARG A 83 0.39 -20.07 -21.99
N ILE A 84 0.25 -18.82 -22.42
CA ILE A 84 -0.73 -17.86 -21.91
C ILE A 84 -2.12 -18.18 -22.45
N SER A 85 -3.11 -18.27 -21.56
CA SER A 85 -4.51 -18.47 -21.93
C SER A 85 -5.18 -17.20 -22.48
N SER A 86 -6.37 -17.36 -23.05
CA SER A 86 -7.23 -16.22 -23.39
C SER A 86 -7.87 -15.54 -22.17
N HIS A 87 -7.92 -16.19 -21.00
CA HIS A 87 -8.39 -15.59 -19.75
C HIS A 87 -7.33 -14.63 -19.21
N ALA A 88 -6.14 -15.16 -18.89
CA ALA A 88 -5.00 -14.38 -18.41
C ALA A 88 -4.62 -13.20 -19.32
N ALA A 89 -4.67 -13.35 -20.64
CA ALA A 89 -4.34 -12.25 -21.56
C ALA A 89 -5.38 -11.11 -21.57
N ASN A 90 -6.64 -11.39 -21.23
CA ASN A 90 -7.73 -10.40 -21.26
C ASN A 90 -7.93 -9.66 -19.93
N GLU A 91 -7.22 -10.07 -18.87
CA GLU A 91 -7.20 -9.44 -17.55
C GLU A 91 -7.17 -7.89 -17.59
N PRO A 92 -8.03 -7.20 -16.80
CA PRO A 92 -7.97 -5.75 -16.64
C PRO A 92 -6.60 -5.25 -16.15
N PRO A 93 -6.18 -4.01 -16.47
CA PRO A 93 -4.95 -3.43 -15.93
C PRO A 93 -4.96 -3.30 -14.38
N SER A 94 -3.82 -3.28 -13.67
CA SER A 94 -2.43 -3.38 -14.17
C SER A 94 -2.13 -4.74 -14.77
N ARG A 95 -1.41 -4.76 -15.89
CA ARG A 95 -0.98 -5.96 -16.62
C ARG A 95 0.39 -5.75 -17.26
N LEU A 96 1.09 -6.84 -17.58
CA LEU A 96 2.33 -6.83 -18.35
C LEU A 96 2.07 -6.59 -19.84
N GLY A 97 0.95 -7.11 -20.36
CA GLY A 97 0.62 -7.10 -21.79
C GLY A 97 0.87 -8.44 -22.47
N LEU A 98 0.71 -9.54 -21.73
CA LEU A 98 0.78 -10.90 -22.27
C LEU A 98 -0.27 -11.12 -23.38
N ARG A 99 0.05 -11.95 -24.37
CA ARG A 99 -0.83 -12.26 -25.52
C ARG A 99 -1.35 -13.68 -25.44
N ALA A 100 -2.64 -13.90 -25.70
CA ALA A 100 -3.21 -15.24 -25.73
C ALA A 100 -2.46 -16.13 -26.73
N GLY A 101 -2.16 -17.37 -26.34
CA GLY A 101 -1.42 -18.33 -27.14
C GLY A 101 0.09 -18.10 -27.25
N SER A 102 0.63 -16.97 -26.74
CA SER A 102 2.08 -16.78 -26.60
C SER A 102 2.66 -17.60 -25.44
N THR A 103 3.97 -17.74 -25.40
CA THR A 103 4.69 -18.53 -24.39
C THR A 103 5.74 -17.69 -23.69
N ILE A 104 5.88 -17.84 -22.36
CA ILE A 104 6.86 -17.11 -21.56
C ILE A 104 7.36 -17.97 -20.38
N ARG A 105 8.62 -17.80 -19.97
CA ARG A 105 9.18 -18.53 -18.81
C ARG A 105 8.58 -18.05 -17.49
N PHE A 106 8.26 -18.99 -16.60
CA PHE A 106 7.61 -18.76 -15.31
C PHE A 106 8.27 -17.65 -14.46
N ARG A 107 9.63 -17.56 -14.47
CA ARG A 107 10.39 -16.48 -13.83
C ARG A 107 9.90 -15.07 -14.17
N TYR A 108 9.45 -14.83 -15.41
CA TYR A 108 9.02 -13.50 -15.86
C TYR A 108 7.61 -13.15 -15.39
N LEU A 109 6.73 -14.15 -15.26
CA LEU A 109 5.41 -13.98 -14.65
C LEU A 109 5.54 -13.54 -13.19
N ILE A 110 6.41 -14.21 -12.41
CA ILE A 110 6.69 -13.85 -11.01
C ILE A 110 7.19 -12.40 -10.91
N ARG A 111 8.13 -12.00 -11.78
CA ARG A 111 8.64 -10.63 -11.85
C ARG A 111 7.54 -9.61 -12.17
N ALA A 112 6.67 -9.89 -13.13
CA ALA A 112 5.55 -9.00 -13.46
C ALA A 112 4.49 -8.90 -12.35
N ALA A 113 4.16 -10.02 -11.69
CA ALA A 113 3.23 -10.05 -10.56
C ALA A 113 3.78 -9.30 -9.33
N ALA A 114 5.07 -9.46 -9.03
CA ALA A 114 5.73 -8.76 -7.92
C ALA A 114 5.89 -7.25 -8.18
N ILE A 115 6.58 -6.90 -9.28
CA ILE A 115 7.07 -5.55 -9.57
C ILE A 115 5.96 -4.67 -10.14
N ARG A 116 5.37 -5.08 -11.28
CA ARG A 116 4.34 -4.33 -12.01
C ARG A 116 2.93 -4.52 -11.44
N SER A 117 2.75 -5.48 -10.55
CA SER A 117 1.44 -5.90 -10.06
C SER A 117 0.52 -6.45 -11.15
N GLY A 118 1.09 -7.07 -12.20
CA GLY A 118 0.34 -7.53 -13.38
C GLY A 118 -0.70 -8.61 -13.04
N ASN A 119 -1.95 -8.37 -13.40
CA ASN A 119 -3.08 -9.29 -13.23
C ASN A 119 -2.89 -10.50 -14.17
N ASP A 120 -2.67 -10.24 -15.46
CA ASP A 120 -2.33 -11.22 -16.49
C ASP A 120 -1.26 -12.23 -16.05
N ALA A 121 -0.18 -11.73 -15.43
CA ALA A 121 0.91 -12.54 -14.93
C ALA A 121 0.54 -13.37 -13.69
N ALA A 122 -0.40 -12.91 -12.86
CA ALA A 122 -0.87 -13.65 -11.68
C ALA A 122 -1.88 -14.74 -12.07
N THR A 123 -2.78 -14.46 -13.00
CA THR A 123 -3.71 -15.43 -13.58
C THR A 123 -2.96 -16.54 -14.33
N ALA A 124 -1.95 -16.18 -15.13
CA ALA A 124 -1.08 -17.17 -15.80
C ALA A 124 -0.22 -18.00 -14.82
N ILE A 125 0.15 -17.45 -13.64
CA ILE A 125 0.76 -18.25 -12.56
C ILE A 125 -0.24 -19.26 -12.01
N ALA A 126 -1.49 -18.84 -11.78
CA ALA A 126 -2.54 -19.68 -11.21
C ALA A 126 -2.88 -20.88 -12.11
N GLU A 127 -3.11 -20.61 -13.39
CA GLU A 127 -3.31 -21.63 -14.44
C GLU A 127 -2.11 -22.60 -14.52
N ALA A 128 -0.87 -22.09 -14.50
CA ALA A 128 0.32 -22.92 -14.61
C ALA A 128 0.61 -23.80 -13.37
N VAL A 129 0.19 -23.38 -12.18
CA VAL A 129 0.47 -24.05 -10.89
C VAL A 129 -0.71 -24.91 -10.41
N SER A 130 -1.92 -24.74 -10.93
CA SER A 130 -3.10 -25.50 -10.46
C SER A 130 -4.13 -25.81 -11.56
N GLY A 131 -3.80 -25.60 -12.84
CA GLY A 131 -4.66 -25.92 -13.99
C GLY A 131 -5.78 -24.91 -14.25
N SER A 132 -6.32 -24.29 -13.20
CA SER A 132 -7.28 -23.18 -13.29
C SER A 132 -7.13 -22.20 -12.14
N GLU A 133 -7.69 -20.99 -12.29
CA GLU A 133 -7.64 -19.97 -11.25
C GLU A 133 -8.49 -20.33 -10.03
N GLU A 134 -9.63 -21.01 -10.20
CA GLU A 134 -10.49 -21.45 -9.10
C GLU A 134 -9.81 -22.57 -8.30
N ALA A 135 -9.06 -23.47 -8.97
CA ALA A 135 -8.25 -24.48 -8.31
C ALA A 135 -7.08 -23.85 -7.53
N PHE A 136 -6.43 -22.85 -8.12
CA PHE A 136 -5.40 -22.07 -7.44
C PHE A 136 -5.98 -21.30 -6.23
N ALA A 137 -7.16 -20.69 -6.35
CA ALA A 137 -7.82 -20.02 -5.23
C ALA A 137 -8.16 -20.99 -4.08
N ARG A 138 -8.56 -22.25 -4.37
CA ARG A 138 -8.67 -23.30 -3.35
C ARG A 138 -7.32 -23.56 -2.67
N ARG A 139 -6.23 -23.68 -3.44
CA ARG A 139 -4.87 -23.80 -2.88
C ARG A 139 -4.49 -22.60 -2.00
N MET A 140 -4.66 -21.37 -2.48
CA MET A 140 -4.40 -20.13 -1.71
C MET A 140 -5.15 -20.10 -0.38
N ASN A 141 -6.40 -20.59 -0.33
CA ASN A 141 -7.20 -20.65 0.89
C ASN A 141 -6.74 -21.76 1.86
N ARG A 142 -6.31 -22.93 1.36
CA ARG A 142 -5.65 -23.96 2.19
C ARG A 142 -4.33 -23.44 2.75
N THR A 143 -3.49 -22.82 1.92
CA THR A 143 -2.24 -22.17 2.33
C THR A 143 -2.49 -21.06 3.36
N ALA A 144 -3.52 -20.22 3.19
CA ALA A 144 -3.87 -19.17 4.17
C ALA A 144 -4.09 -19.75 5.58
N ARG A 145 -4.92 -20.80 5.72
CA ARG A 145 -5.15 -21.49 7.00
C ARG A 145 -3.86 -22.07 7.57
N ALA A 146 -3.05 -22.73 6.73
CA ALA A 146 -1.77 -23.30 7.14
C ALA A 146 -0.73 -22.24 7.60
N LEU A 147 -0.91 -20.97 7.22
CA LEU A 147 -0.11 -19.84 7.72
C LEU A 147 -0.69 -19.13 8.95
N GLY A 148 -1.91 -19.46 9.38
CA GLY A 148 -2.65 -18.75 10.44
C GLY A 148 -3.36 -17.48 9.98
N MET A 149 -3.76 -17.41 8.70
CA MET A 149 -4.48 -16.27 8.10
C MET A 149 -6.00 -16.53 8.10
N ASP A 150 -6.55 -16.84 9.27
CA ASP A 150 -7.90 -17.43 9.42
C ASP A 150 -9.06 -16.48 9.07
N ARG A 151 -8.77 -15.19 8.89
CA ARG A 151 -9.77 -14.16 8.55
C ARG A 151 -9.74 -13.82 7.04
N THR A 152 -8.86 -14.47 6.29
CA THR A 152 -8.66 -14.26 4.86
C THR A 152 -9.44 -15.24 3.99
N THR A 153 -9.88 -14.78 2.82
CA THR A 153 -10.51 -15.58 1.78
C THR A 153 -10.16 -14.99 0.42
N PHE A 154 -9.49 -15.78 -0.41
CA PHE A 154 -9.15 -15.44 -1.79
C PHE A 154 -10.17 -16.06 -2.74
N ARG A 155 -10.55 -15.33 -3.79
CA ARG A 155 -11.38 -15.84 -4.90
C ARG A 155 -10.58 -16.01 -6.19
N ASN A 156 -9.65 -15.09 -6.43
CA ASN A 156 -8.80 -15.01 -7.61
C ASN A 156 -7.33 -14.75 -7.23
N ALA A 157 -6.40 -14.95 -8.16
CA ALA A 157 -4.96 -14.86 -7.94
C ALA A 157 -4.41 -13.43 -8.09
N HIS A 158 -5.14 -12.54 -8.77
CA HIS A 158 -4.71 -11.17 -9.03
C HIS A 158 -5.19 -10.18 -7.95
N GLY A 159 -6.31 -10.43 -7.28
CA GLY A 159 -6.92 -9.52 -6.31
C GLY A 159 -7.62 -8.33 -6.96
N LEU A 160 -8.50 -8.58 -7.94
CA LEU A 160 -9.56 -7.63 -8.29
C LEU A 160 -10.70 -7.75 -7.27
N THR A 161 -11.57 -6.75 -7.19
CA THR A 161 -12.69 -6.76 -6.23
C THR A 161 -13.73 -7.81 -6.64
N GLU A 162 -14.02 -8.72 -5.73
CA GLU A 162 -15.00 -9.81 -5.89
C GLU A 162 -15.66 -10.11 -4.54
N GLU A 163 -16.85 -10.71 -4.54
CA GLU A 163 -17.62 -10.94 -3.31
C GLU A 163 -16.96 -12.01 -2.41
N GLY A 164 -16.75 -11.64 -1.14
CA GLY A 164 -16.03 -12.47 -0.18
C GLY A 164 -14.51 -12.51 -0.39
N HIS A 165 -13.95 -11.86 -1.42
CA HIS A 165 -12.49 -11.70 -1.57
C HIS A 165 -11.98 -10.65 -0.58
N LEU A 166 -11.65 -11.12 0.63
CA LEU A 166 -11.39 -10.30 1.81
C LEU A 166 -10.17 -10.82 2.57
N SER A 167 -9.42 -9.92 3.19
CA SER A 167 -8.30 -10.22 4.09
C SER A 167 -8.26 -9.17 5.20
N THR A 168 -7.27 -9.22 6.07
CA THR A 168 -7.12 -8.29 7.20
C THR A 168 -5.72 -7.65 7.16
N ALA A 169 -5.52 -6.55 7.89
CA ALA A 169 -4.17 -5.99 8.04
C ALA A 169 -3.28 -6.91 8.88
N HIS A 170 -3.87 -7.69 9.79
CA HIS A 170 -3.20 -8.76 10.53
C HIS A 170 -2.61 -9.84 9.60
N ASP A 171 -3.48 -10.49 8.83
CA ASP A 171 -3.13 -11.63 7.98
C ASP A 171 -2.14 -11.23 6.87
N MET A 172 -2.25 -10.02 6.33
CA MET A 172 -1.29 -9.50 5.34
C MET A 172 0.09 -9.14 5.94
N THR A 173 0.15 -8.82 7.23
CA THR A 173 1.42 -8.66 7.96
C THR A 173 2.08 -10.02 8.19
N ILE A 174 1.30 -11.05 8.56
CA ILE A 174 1.75 -12.45 8.58
C ILE A 174 2.28 -12.85 7.19
N MET A 175 1.52 -12.60 6.12
CA MET A 175 1.92 -12.93 4.75
C MET A 175 3.27 -12.28 4.36
N GLY A 176 3.49 -11.03 4.79
CA GLY A 176 4.77 -10.33 4.58
C GLY A 176 5.94 -10.97 5.33
N ARG A 177 5.70 -11.41 6.58
CA ARG A 177 6.68 -12.14 7.40
C ARG A 177 7.01 -13.51 6.83
N ARG A 178 5.99 -14.23 6.36
CA ARG A 178 6.13 -15.56 5.73
C ARG A 178 6.94 -15.48 4.44
N LEU A 179 6.67 -14.52 3.55
CA LEU A 179 7.48 -14.32 2.34
C LEU A 179 8.98 -14.10 2.64
N PHE A 180 9.32 -13.44 3.74
CA PHE A 180 10.72 -13.20 4.13
C PHE A 180 11.42 -14.46 4.69
N TYR A 181 10.79 -15.16 5.64
CA TYR A 181 11.43 -16.30 6.31
C TYR A 181 11.33 -17.63 5.56
N ASP A 182 10.25 -17.85 4.82
CA ASP A 182 9.97 -19.13 4.17
C ASP A 182 10.64 -19.22 2.78
N TYR A 183 10.86 -18.06 2.13
CA TYR A 183 11.45 -17.95 0.78
C TYR A 183 12.51 -16.82 0.65
N PRO A 184 13.49 -16.68 1.57
CA PRO A 184 14.46 -15.58 1.58
C PRO A 184 15.27 -15.48 0.28
N GLN A 185 15.55 -16.60 -0.39
CA GLN A 185 16.26 -16.65 -1.67
C GLN A 185 15.55 -15.94 -2.83
N TYR A 186 14.25 -15.68 -2.71
CA TYR A 186 13.44 -14.98 -3.71
C TYR A 186 12.92 -13.62 -3.23
N TYR A 187 12.96 -13.34 -1.92
CA TYR A 187 12.44 -12.09 -1.34
C TYR A 187 13.07 -10.82 -1.95
N ASN A 188 14.32 -10.90 -2.39
CA ASN A 188 15.03 -9.78 -3.04
C ASN A 188 14.41 -9.30 -4.36
N ILE A 189 13.32 -9.91 -4.83
CA ILE A 189 12.52 -9.40 -5.93
C ILE A 189 11.75 -8.14 -5.52
N PHE A 190 11.26 -8.04 -4.28
CA PHE A 190 10.38 -6.95 -3.84
C PHE A 190 11.11 -5.61 -3.65
N SER A 191 12.44 -5.64 -3.46
CA SER A 191 13.29 -4.46 -3.26
C SER A 191 13.79 -3.81 -4.57
N ARG A 192 13.64 -4.49 -5.71
CA ARG A 192 14.13 -4.02 -7.02
C ARG A 192 13.27 -2.86 -7.50
N ARG A 193 13.88 -1.76 -7.94
CA ARG A 193 13.16 -0.57 -8.45
C ARG A 193 12.62 -0.81 -9.86
N GLU A 194 13.40 -1.52 -10.67
CA GLU A 194 13.01 -2.02 -11.99
C GLU A 194 13.49 -3.46 -12.16
N GLU A 195 12.85 -4.20 -13.06
CA GLU A 195 13.19 -5.59 -13.37
C GLU A 195 12.82 -5.93 -14.83
N ASP A 196 13.48 -6.91 -15.42
CA ASP A 196 13.13 -7.43 -16.73
C ASP A 196 12.05 -8.53 -16.63
N ALA A 197 10.85 -8.26 -17.17
CA ALA A 197 9.77 -9.23 -17.28
C ALA A 197 9.73 -9.91 -18.68
N GLY A 198 10.86 -10.00 -19.38
CA GLY A 198 11.06 -10.81 -20.59
C GLY A 198 10.52 -10.17 -21.87
N ILE A 199 9.31 -9.62 -21.82
CA ILE A 199 8.72 -8.82 -22.91
C ILE A 199 8.73 -7.30 -22.65
N ALA A 200 9.05 -6.89 -21.41
CA ALA A 200 9.13 -5.48 -21.03
C ALA A 200 9.98 -5.25 -19.76
N ARG A 201 10.68 -4.11 -19.70
CA ARG A 201 11.25 -3.57 -18.46
C ARG A 201 10.10 -3.02 -17.60
N VAL A 202 9.93 -3.55 -16.39
CA VAL A 202 8.86 -3.17 -15.46
C VAL A 202 9.38 -2.36 -14.28
N ARG A 203 8.58 -1.37 -13.84
CA ARG A 203 8.86 -0.49 -12.69
C ARG A 203 8.07 -0.93 -11.46
N ASN A 204 8.71 -0.90 -10.29
CA ASN A 204 8.09 -1.35 -9.05
C ASN A 204 7.02 -0.38 -8.56
N THR A 205 5.82 -0.91 -8.32
CA THR A 205 4.68 -0.16 -7.77
C THR A 205 4.93 0.47 -6.39
N ASN A 206 5.89 -0.06 -5.62
CA ASN A 206 6.31 0.46 -4.31
C ASN A 206 7.53 1.41 -4.35
N ARG A 207 8.08 1.74 -5.54
CA ARG A 207 9.36 2.48 -5.69
C ARG A 207 9.46 3.72 -4.79
N ALA A 208 8.39 4.52 -4.67
CA ALA A 208 8.39 5.74 -3.89
C ALA A 208 8.63 5.55 -2.37
N VAL A 209 8.36 4.37 -1.81
CA VAL A 209 8.72 4.04 -0.41
C VAL A 209 10.11 3.42 -0.35
N LEU A 210 10.46 2.54 -1.30
CA LEU A 210 11.80 1.96 -1.41
C LEU A 210 12.89 3.03 -1.56
N ASP A 211 12.61 4.09 -2.32
CA ASP A 211 13.56 5.16 -2.64
C ASP A 211 13.62 6.26 -1.56
N ALA A 212 12.54 6.45 -0.79
CA ALA A 212 12.46 7.49 0.24
C ALA A 212 12.83 7.01 1.65
N TYR A 213 12.66 5.71 1.97
CA TYR A 213 12.74 5.22 3.34
C TYR A 213 13.97 4.34 3.61
N ARG A 214 14.86 4.79 4.50
CA ARG A 214 16.10 4.08 4.84
C ARG A 214 15.79 2.67 5.39
N GLY A 215 16.26 1.67 4.65
CA GLY A 215 16.12 0.25 4.97
C GLY A 215 14.98 -0.47 4.25
N ALA A 216 14.13 0.24 3.49
CA ALA A 216 12.97 -0.38 2.83
C ALA A 216 13.35 -1.34 1.69
N ASP A 217 12.83 -2.55 1.77
CA ASP A 217 13.12 -3.64 0.83
C ASP A 217 11.89 -4.43 0.37
N GLY A 218 10.69 -4.04 0.80
CA GLY A 218 9.44 -4.66 0.33
C GLY A 218 8.18 -3.90 0.73
N ILE A 219 6.98 -4.45 0.50
CA ILE A 219 6.71 -5.71 -0.21
C ILE A 219 5.76 -5.45 -1.39
N LYS A 220 4.54 -4.99 -1.12
CA LYS A 220 3.49 -4.94 -2.15
C LYS A 220 2.46 -3.84 -1.90
N THR A 221 2.18 -3.03 -2.91
CA THR A 221 1.00 -2.13 -2.93
C THR A 221 -0.24 -2.84 -3.49
N GLY A 222 -1.43 -2.45 -3.01
CA GLY A 222 -2.73 -2.75 -3.62
C GLY A 222 -3.56 -1.48 -3.83
N TYR A 223 -4.47 -1.49 -4.80
CA TYR A 223 -5.52 -0.50 -4.96
C TYR A 223 -6.70 -1.05 -5.77
N THR A 224 -7.92 -0.83 -5.30
CA THR A 224 -9.16 -0.79 -6.10
C THR A 224 -10.08 0.27 -5.49
N ARG A 225 -11.14 0.70 -6.20
CA ARG A 225 -12.14 1.65 -5.65
C ARG A 225 -12.75 1.16 -4.32
N ALA A 226 -12.94 -0.15 -4.16
CA ALA A 226 -13.53 -0.76 -2.96
C ALA A 226 -12.51 -1.04 -1.85
N ALA A 227 -11.22 -1.12 -2.16
CA ALA A 227 -10.15 -1.38 -1.18
C ALA A 227 -9.52 -0.10 -0.61
N GLY A 228 -9.55 1.00 -1.36
CA GLY A 228 -8.68 2.15 -1.10
C GLY A 228 -7.21 1.83 -1.44
N PHE A 229 -6.29 2.67 -1.00
CA PHE A 229 -4.86 2.51 -1.23
C PHE A 229 -4.20 1.68 -0.12
N ASN A 230 -3.84 0.43 -0.45
CA ASN A 230 -3.24 -0.54 0.48
C ASN A 230 -1.73 -0.72 0.23
N LEU A 231 -0.97 -1.11 1.26
CA LEU A 231 0.46 -1.45 1.18
C LEU A 231 0.89 -2.29 2.38
N VAL A 232 1.60 -3.41 2.11
CA VAL A 232 2.49 -4.07 3.08
C VAL A 232 3.92 -3.67 2.77
N ALA A 233 4.60 -3.04 3.70
CA ALA A 233 6.01 -2.64 3.61
C ALA A 233 6.88 -3.41 4.59
N SER A 234 8.16 -3.58 4.25
CA SER A 234 9.20 -4.02 5.18
C SER A 234 10.43 -3.14 5.07
N ALA A 235 11.13 -2.99 6.20
CA ALA A 235 12.42 -2.34 6.27
C ALA A 235 13.31 -3.00 7.33
N GLU A 236 14.63 -2.90 7.13
CA GLU A 236 15.65 -3.40 8.06
C GLU A 236 16.64 -2.29 8.43
N ARG A 237 17.02 -2.21 9.71
CA ARG A 237 17.96 -1.21 10.25
C ARG A 237 18.83 -1.87 11.33
N GLY A 238 20.01 -2.35 10.94
CA GLY A 238 20.80 -3.25 11.79
C GLY A 238 20.05 -4.55 12.05
N ASP A 239 20.22 -5.16 13.23
CA ASP A 239 19.56 -6.41 13.60
C ASP A 239 18.04 -6.27 13.87
N VAL A 240 17.39 -5.18 13.46
CA VAL A 240 15.94 -4.93 13.62
C VAL A 240 15.26 -4.92 12.24
N ARG A 241 14.20 -5.73 12.08
CA ARG A 241 13.35 -5.74 10.88
C ARG A 241 11.89 -5.50 11.24
N VAL A 242 11.32 -4.47 10.67
CA VAL A 242 9.91 -4.08 10.84
C VAL A 242 9.12 -4.48 9.60
N ILE A 243 7.89 -4.94 9.82
CA ILE A 243 6.86 -5.08 8.77
C ILE A 243 5.67 -4.23 9.20
N ALA A 244 5.18 -3.40 8.29
CA ALA A 244 4.01 -2.56 8.51
C ALA A 244 2.98 -2.79 7.39
N THR A 245 1.70 -2.71 7.74
CA THR A 245 0.59 -2.88 6.80
C THR A 245 -0.41 -1.74 6.96
N VAL A 246 -0.89 -1.19 5.84
CA VAL A 246 -1.99 -0.22 5.77
C VAL A 246 -3.03 -0.69 4.76
N PHE A 247 -4.30 -0.61 5.16
CA PHE A 247 -5.49 -0.75 4.33
C PHE A 247 -6.31 0.56 4.35
N GLY A 248 -7.11 0.80 3.31
CA GLY A 248 -8.09 1.89 3.29
C GLY A 248 -7.48 3.30 3.19
N GLY A 249 -6.26 3.42 2.66
CA GLY A 249 -5.63 4.72 2.46
C GLY A 249 -6.40 5.58 1.45
N GLN A 250 -6.51 6.88 1.72
CA GLN A 250 -7.29 7.81 0.89
C GLN A 250 -6.59 8.17 -0.44
N SER A 251 -5.26 8.22 -0.44
CA SER A 251 -4.44 8.46 -1.64
C SER A 251 -3.13 7.68 -1.57
N ALA A 252 -2.47 7.50 -2.73
CA ALA A 252 -1.15 6.86 -2.78
C ALA A 252 -0.09 7.63 -1.95
N ALA A 253 -0.15 8.97 -1.94
CA ALA A 253 0.75 9.81 -1.15
C ALA A 253 0.48 9.65 0.35
N TRP A 254 -0.78 9.74 0.77
CA TRP A 254 -1.18 9.57 2.18
C TRP A 254 -0.78 8.19 2.72
N ARG A 255 -1.03 7.13 1.95
CA ARG A 255 -0.62 5.76 2.30
C ARG A 255 0.89 5.64 2.43
N ASN A 256 1.65 6.24 1.51
CA ASN A 256 3.12 6.19 1.56
C ASN A 256 3.67 6.95 2.77
N GLN A 257 3.12 8.11 3.11
CA GLN A 257 3.48 8.80 4.36
C GLN A 257 3.13 7.92 5.57
N ARG A 258 1.89 7.42 5.63
CA ARG A 258 1.40 6.65 6.78
C ARG A 258 2.16 5.35 7.02
N ILE A 259 2.62 4.66 5.97
CA ILE A 259 3.43 3.45 6.14
C ILE A 259 4.82 3.78 6.71
N MET A 260 5.40 4.92 6.35
CA MET A 260 6.71 5.35 6.87
C MET A 260 6.60 5.75 8.35
N GLU A 261 5.58 6.53 8.72
CA GLU A 261 5.24 6.82 10.13
C GLU A 261 5.10 5.56 10.98
N LEU A 262 4.41 4.53 10.44
CA LEU A 262 4.22 3.25 11.11
C LEU A 262 5.50 2.41 11.21
N MET A 263 6.37 2.45 10.20
CA MET A 263 7.67 1.77 10.28
C MET A 263 8.59 2.47 11.27
N ASP A 264 8.62 3.81 11.33
CA ASP A 264 9.44 4.54 12.31
C ASP A 264 8.93 4.33 13.75
N LEU A 265 7.61 4.27 13.96
CA LEU A 265 7.02 3.80 15.22
C LEU A 265 7.50 2.37 15.56
N GLY A 266 7.51 1.47 14.59
CA GLY A 266 8.02 0.11 14.76
C GLY A 266 9.49 0.07 15.17
N PHE A 267 10.36 0.89 14.56
CA PHE A 267 11.77 0.98 14.95
C PHE A 267 12.00 1.66 16.31
N ALA A 268 11.10 2.55 16.74
CA ALA A 268 11.16 3.18 18.05
C ALA A 268 10.69 2.25 19.19
N GLN A 269 9.82 1.27 18.88
CA GLN A 269 9.24 0.34 19.87
C GLN A 269 9.90 -1.05 19.87
N ALA A 270 10.50 -1.49 18.76
CA ALA A 270 11.12 -2.81 18.67
C ALA A 270 12.33 -2.90 19.63
N PRO A 271 12.43 -3.96 20.46
CA PRO A 271 13.54 -4.10 21.40
C PRO A 271 14.89 -4.24 20.68
N ALA A 272 15.90 -3.47 21.12
CA ALA A 272 17.20 -3.42 20.47
C ALA A 272 17.90 -4.81 20.36
N ARG A 273 17.62 -5.72 21.29
CA ARG A 273 18.04 -7.13 21.25
C ARG A 273 16.81 -8.03 21.44
N ALA A 274 16.61 -8.98 20.53
CA ALA A 274 15.56 -9.99 20.63
C ALA A 274 15.97 -11.30 19.96
N ALA A 275 15.47 -12.43 20.47
CA ALA A 275 15.68 -13.73 19.86
C ALA A 275 14.82 -13.88 18.58
N VAL A 276 15.45 -14.28 17.47
CA VAL A 276 14.77 -14.45 16.18
C VAL A 276 13.94 -15.73 16.17
N ARG A 277 12.65 -15.62 16.49
CA ARG A 277 11.64 -16.69 16.45
C ARG A 277 11.16 -16.93 15.01
N ARG A 278 12.03 -17.48 14.16
CA ARG A 278 11.67 -17.83 12.77
C ARG A 278 10.41 -18.72 12.75
N PRO A 279 9.39 -18.44 11.92
CA PRO A 279 8.26 -19.34 11.76
C PRO A 279 8.73 -20.65 11.11
N ALA A 280 8.10 -21.76 11.47
CA ALA A 280 8.30 -23.02 10.75
C ALA A 280 7.56 -22.97 9.40
N LEU A 281 8.16 -23.54 8.35
CA LEU A 281 7.44 -23.82 7.09
C LEU A 281 6.17 -24.64 7.41
N PRO A 282 5.01 -24.29 6.85
CA PRO A 282 3.80 -25.08 7.07
C PRO A 282 3.96 -26.48 6.45
N VAL A 283 3.26 -27.47 7.02
CA VAL A 283 3.13 -28.78 6.38
C VAL A 283 2.10 -28.65 5.27
N TYR A 284 2.52 -28.97 4.04
CA TYR A 284 1.65 -28.97 2.87
C TYR A 284 1.16 -30.39 2.61
N THR A 285 -0.13 -30.65 2.82
CA THR A 285 -0.78 -31.91 2.41
C THR A 285 -1.25 -31.81 0.95
N PRO A 286 -0.73 -32.62 0.02
CA PRO A 286 -1.32 -32.79 -1.30
C PRO A 286 -2.48 -33.79 -1.19
N GLY A 287 -3.71 -33.36 -1.44
CA GLY A 287 -4.84 -34.30 -1.66
C GLY A 287 -6.18 -33.94 -1.00
N ASP A 288 -6.23 -32.99 -0.07
CA ASP A 288 -7.52 -32.61 0.56
C ASP A 288 -8.34 -31.71 -0.38
N ASP A 289 -9.60 -32.10 -0.66
CA ASP A 289 -10.61 -31.49 -1.55
C ASP A 289 -10.40 -31.62 -3.08
N ASP A 290 -11.15 -32.57 -3.67
CA ASP A 290 -11.63 -32.69 -5.06
C ASP A 290 -10.78 -32.13 -6.21
N ALA A 291 -10.01 -33.04 -6.82
CA ALA A 291 -9.58 -32.97 -8.22
C ALA A 291 -9.63 -34.38 -8.86
N PRO A 292 -10.12 -34.53 -10.10
CA PRO A 292 -10.01 -35.80 -10.82
C PRO A 292 -8.54 -36.11 -11.09
N ALA A 293 -8.18 -37.40 -11.14
CA ALA A 293 -6.79 -37.88 -11.13
C ALA A 293 -5.97 -37.53 -12.39
N GLY A 294 -5.56 -36.26 -12.51
CA GLY A 294 -4.59 -35.79 -13.48
C GLY A 294 -3.20 -36.33 -13.14
N ARG A 295 -2.83 -37.45 -13.78
CA ARG A 295 -1.52 -38.15 -13.79
C ARG A 295 -0.58 -37.81 -12.61
N GLU A 296 -0.36 -38.78 -11.73
CA GLU A 296 0.77 -38.76 -10.78
C GLU A 296 2.12 -38.62 -11.51
N THR A 297 2.58 -37.39 -11.74
CA THR A 297 4.01 -37.10 -11.90
C THR A 297 4.67 -37.22 -10.54
N ARG A 298 4.85 -38.47 -10.09
CA ARG A 298 5.64 -38.79 -8.90
C ARG A 298 6.98 -38.07 -8.99
N PRO A 299 7.44 -37.36 -7.94
CA PRO A 299 8.77 -36.79 -7.91
C PRO A 299 9.83 -37.91 -7.85
N SER A 300 10.11 -38.53 -9.00
CA SER A 300 11.23 -39.46 -9.24
C SER A 300 12.55 -38.69 -9.23
N GLY A 301 12.84 -38.10 -8.08
CA GLY A 301 13.81 -37.02 -7.89
C GLY A 301 14.23 -36.83 -6.43
N LEU A 302 13.94 -37.80 -5.54
CA LEU A 302 14.72 -37.93 -4.30
C LEU A 302 16.17 -38.31 -4.68
N VAL A 303 17.01 -37.28 -4.85
CA VAL A 303 18.44 -37.41 -5.09
C VAL A 303 19.11 -37.83 -3.77
N SER A 304 18.93 -39.10 -3.39
CA SER A 304 19.37 -39.66 -2.10
C SER A 304 20.88 -39.62 -1.86
N ARG A 305 21.67 -39.28 -2.88
CA ARG A 305 23.11 -38.99 -2.80
C ARG A 305 23.41 -37.86 -3.77
N SER A 306 24.12 -36.83 -3.31
CA SER A 306 24.65 -35.79 -4.20
C SER A 306 25.57 -36.42 -5.26
N LEU A 307 25.41 -35.99 -6.50
CA LEU A 307 26.34 -36.36 -7.58
C LEU A 307 27.70 -35.70 -7.28
N ARG A 308 28.60 -36.46 -6.66
CA ARG A 308 30.01 -36.06 -6.50
C ARG A 308 30.57 -35.76 -7.90
N PRO A 309 31.19 -34.58 -8.13
CA PRO A 309 31.77 -34.27 -9.42
C PRO A 309 32.79 -35.35 -9.83
N LEU A 310 32.58 -35.95 -11.01
CA LEU A 310 33.60 -36.80 -11.62
C LEU A 310 34.76 -35.89 -12.08
N PRO A 311 36.01 -36.22 -11.75
CA PRO A 311 37.15 -35.46 -12.26
C PRO A 311 37.20 -35.54 -13.78
N ARG A 312 37.58 -34.43 -14.44
CA ARG A 312 37.74 -34.37 -15.89
C ARG A 312 38.75 -35.44 -16.35
N PRO A 313 38.41 -36.34 -17.29
CA PRO A 313 39.39 -37.23 -17.91
C PRO A 313 40.50 -36.40 -18.56
N GLY A 314 41.76 -36.63 -18.19
CA GLY A 314 42.91 -35.86 -18.72
C GLY A 314 43.70 -35.02 -17.72
N ALA A 315 43.79 -35.42 -16.45
CA ALA A 315 44.88 -35.00 -15.55
C ALA A 315 45.17 -36.12 -14.53
N ALA A 316 46.40 -36.64 -14.49
CA ALA A 316 46.82 -37.63 -13.51
C ALA A 316 47.22 -36.95 -12.18
N PRO A 317 46.88 -37.51 -11.01
CA PRO A 317 47.20 -36.91 -9.73
C PRO A 317 48.63 -37.27 -9.27
N THR A 318 49.59 -36.39 -9.50
CA THR A 318 50.92 -36.48 -8.88
C THR A 318 50.92 -35.71 -7.55
N LEU A 319 50.46 -36.35 -6.48
CA LEU A 319 50.65 -35.85 -5.12
C LEU A 319 52.07 -36.15 -4.63
N VAL A 320 53.00 -35.22 -4.83
CA VAL A 320 54.21 -35.12 -4.01
C VAL A 320 54.09 -33.86 -3.16
N ALA A 321 54.16 -34.02 -1.83
CA ALA A 321 54.19 -32.90 -0.90
C ALA A 321 55.60 -32.28 -0.87
N SER A 322 55.89 -31.39 -1.82
CA SER A 322 57.00 -30.45 -1.69
C SER A 322 56.61 -29.34 -0.72
N ALA A 323 57.49 -29.01 0.24
CA ALA A 323 57.33 -27.81 1.06
C ALA A 323 57.23 -26.54 0.17
N PRO A 324 56.54 -25.47 0.62
CA PRO A 324 56.52 -24.21 -0.11
C PRO A 324 57.96 -23.70 -0.31
N ALA A 325 58.26 -23.18 -1.51
CA ALA A 325 59.57 -22.63 -1.80
C ALA A 325 59.92 -21.50 -0.81
N PRO A 326 61.17 -21.37 -0.35
CA PRO A 326 61.55 -20.39 0.67
C PRO A 326 61.26 -18.95 0.25
N GLU A 327 61.28 -18.67 -1.07
CA GLU A 327 60.89 -17.38 -1.65
C GLU A 327 59.43 -17.00 -1.35
N LEU A 328 58.51 -17.98 -1.32
CA LEU A 328 57.10 -17.75 -1.01
C LEU A 328 56.88 -17.48 0.48
N LEU A 329 57.66 -18.14 1.36
CA LEU A 329 57.64 -17.86 2.80
C LEU A 329 58.21 -16.47 3.09
N ALA A 330 59.35 -16.12 2.49
CA ALA A 330 59.95 -14.80 2.60
C ALA A 330 59.00 -13.69 2.11
N ALA A 331 58.30 -13.89 0.98
CA ALA A 331 57.31 -12.94 0.48
C ALA A 331 56.12 -12.75 1.45
N ILE A 332 55.70 -13.79 2.16
CA ILE A 332 54.63 -13.72 3.17
C ILE A 332 55.12 -12.97 4.43
N GLU A 333 56.32 -13.26 4.92
CA GLU A 333 56.90 -12.54 6.07
C GLU A 333 57.12 -11.05 5.75
N GLN A 334 57.60 -10.74 4.54
CA GLN A 334 57.82 -9.37 4.08
C GLN A 334 56.50 -8.58 3.98
N ALA A 335 55.44 -9.19 3.40
CA ALA A 335 54.12 -8.57 3.33
C ALA A 335 53.46 -8.37 4.71
N VAL A 336 53.71 -9.27 5.67
CA VAL A 336 53.24 -9.10 7.05
C VAL A 336 54.02 -8.00 7.78
N GLY A 337 55.32 -7.86 7.52
CA GLY A 337 56.12 -6.75 8.05
C GLY A 337 55.65 -5.37 7.55
N GLU A 338 55.37 -5.27 6.25
CA GLU A 338 54.89 -4.03 5.61
C GLU A 338 53.47 -3.65 6.10
N ALA A 339 52.64 -4.63 6.45
CA ALA A 339 51.32 -4.41 7.05
C ALA A 339 51.35 -4.00 8.55
N LEU A 340 52.51 -4.03 9.21
CA LEU A 340 52.66 -3.75 10.64
C LEU A 340 53.41 -2.43 10.94
N THR A 341 53.93 -1.74 9.93
CA THR A 341 54.51 -0.39 10.10
C THR A 341 53.42 0.67 10.18
N PRO A 342 53.31 1.47 11.27
CA PRO A 342 52.32 2.53 11.37
C PRO A 342 52.64 3.71 10.45
N GLU A 343 51.64 4.14 9.68
CA GLU A 343 51.74 5.25 8.72
C GLU A 343 51.92 6.60 9.44
N PRO A 344 52.85 7.48 9.00
CA PRO A 344 53.07 8.78 9.63
C PRO A 344 51.88 9.73 9.39
N ALA A 345 51.48 10.44 10.45
CA ALA A 345 50.32 11.33 10.40
C ALA A 345 50.49 12.48 9.38
N PRO A 346 49.43 12.86 8.64
CA PRO A 346 49.51 13.89 7.61
C PRO A 346 49.74 15.29 8.24
N PRO A 347 50.47 16.19 7.55
CA PRO A 347 50.69 17.55 8.02
C PRO A 347 49.39 18.38 8.00
N PRO A 348 49.26 19.40 8.88
CA PRO A 348 48.08 20.26 8.93
C PRO A 348 47.96 21.14 7.67
N PRO A 349 46.74 21.47 7.23
CA PRO A 349 46.51 22.25 6.00
C PRO A 349 46.91 23.72 6.15
N THR A 350 47.77 24.20 5.25
CA THR A 350 48.19 25.60 5.17
C THR A 350 47.04 26.50 4.70
N ALA A 351 46.69 27.53 5.48
CA ALA A 351 45.76 28.58 5.06
C ALA A 351 46.45 29.61 4.13
N PRO A 352 45.77 30.12 3.09
CA PRO A 352 46.34 31.15 2.22
C PRO A 352 46.46 32.50 2.93
N GLN A 353 47.63 33.14 2.79
CA GLN A 353 47.89 34.47 3.35
C GLN A 353 47.43 35.58 2.39
N VAL A 354 46.84 36.65 2.94
CA VAL A 354 46.67 37.95 2.29
C VAL A 354 47.18 39.03 3.27
N ALA A 355 47.70 40.14 2.74
CA ALA A 355 48.79 40.89 3.37
C ALA A 355 48.45 41.82 4.57
N SER A 356 49.52 42.15 5.32
CA SER A 356 49.57 42.91 6.57
C SER A 356 49.53 44.45 6.42
N ALA A 357 48.96 45.14 7.42
CA ALA A 357 49.25 46.50 7.92
C ALA A 357 48.20 46.86 9.02
N VAL A 358 48.45 47.45 10.20
CA VAL A 358 49.65 47.96 10.93
C VAL A 358 49.48 47.67 12.45
N GLU A 359 50.56 47.71 13.24
CA GLU A 359 50.60 47.60 14.72
C GLU A 359 50.20 48.91 15.47
N PRO A 360 50.40 49.07 16.82
CA PRO A 360 49.71 48.37 17.92
C PRO A 360 49.19 49.30 19.04
N ALA A 361 48.32 48.80 19.95
CA ALA A 361 48.10 49.43 21.26
C ALA A 361 47.65 48.42 22.35
N LEU A 362 48.15 48.63 23.58
CA LEU A 362 47.89 47.81 24.78
C LEU A 362 46.54 48.11 25.43
N ALA A 363 45.81 47.09 25.91
CA ALA A 363 45.13 47.08 27.23
C ALA A 363 44.51 45.71 27.56
N SER A 364 44.45 45.38 28.86
CA SER A 364 43.76 44.20 29.40
C SER A 364 42.31 44.53 29.75
N VAL A 365 41.34 43.71 29.33
CA VAL A 365 39.96 43.71 29.84
C VAL A 365 39.47 42.26 29.97
N ALA A 366 38.86 41.93 31.12
CA ALA A 366 38.31 40.61 31.41
C ALA A 366 36.93 40.38 30.73
N PRO A 367 36.52 39.12 30.48
CA PRO A 367 35.22 38.84 29.87
C PRO A 367 34.04 39.25 30.77
N ALA A 368 33.11 40.04 30.22
CA ALA A 368 31.90 40.47 30.92
C ALA A 368 30.85 39.33 31.04
N PRO A 369 30.01 39.32 32.09
CA PRO A 369 29.00 38.29 32.29
C PRO A 369 27.81 38.39 31.30
N ARG A 370 27.09 37.27 31.18
CA ARG A 370 25.81 37.19 30.43
C ARG A 370 24.77 38.13 31.06
N PRO A 371 23.96 38.88 30.27
CA PRO A 371 22.96 39.77 30.81
C PRO A 371 21.86 39.02 31.56
N GLU A 372 21.52 39.51 32.75
CA GLU A 372 20.39 39.06 33.56
C GLU A 372 19.09 39.75 33.14
N ILE A 373 17.95 39.09 33.39
CA ILE A 373 16.61 39.65 33.12
C ILE A 373 16.12 40.32 34.42
N PRO A 374 15.77 41.63 34.42
CA PRO A 374 15.30 42.30 35.63
C PRO A 374 13.98 41.72 36.14
N ALA A 375 13.93 41.38 37.43
CA ALA A 375 12.69 41.04 38.11
C ALA A 375 11.80 42.28 38.31
N GLN A 376 10.49 42.11 38.20
CA GLN A 376 9.49 43.11 38.59
C GLN A 376 8.86 42.72 39.94
N PRO A 377 8.43 43.69 40.77
CA PRO A 377 8.12 43.44 42.17
C PRO A 377 6.80 42.69 42.37
N GLU A 378 6.79 41.78 43.35
CA GLU A 378 5.58 41.09 43.81
C GLU A 378 4.63 42.07 44.53
N ALA A 379 3.37 42.13 44.07
CA ALA A 379 2.28 42.77 44.79
C ALA A 379 1.35 41.69 45.35
N ALA A 380 1.12 41.70 46.67
CA ALA A 380 0.43 40.61 47.35
C ALA A 380 -1.07 40.54 47.00
N VAL A 381 -1.51 39.38 46.51
CA VAL A 381 -2.92 39.00 46.39
C VAL A 381 -3.18 37.80 47.30
N ARG A 382 -4.23 37.87 48.12
CA ARG A 382 -4.58 36.80 49.06
C ARG A 382 -5.28 35.64 48.33
N PRO A 383 -5.00 34.37 48.67
CA PRO A 383 -5.82 33.26 48.21
C PRO A 383 -7.15 33.24 48.99
N GLU A 384 -8.27 33.26 48.27
CA GLU A 384 -9.62 33.02 48.81
C GLU A 384 -10.14 31.70 48.22
N ALA A 385 -10.72 30.84 49.07
CA ALA A 385 -10.96 29.44 48.74
C ALA A 385 -12.30 29.21 48.05
N ILE A 386 -12.31 28.36 47.01
CA ILE A 386 -13.53 27.83 46.39
C ILE A 386 -13.73 26.39 46.92
N PRO A 387 -14.81 26.09 47.67
CA PRO A 387 -15.03 24.77 48.23
C PRO A 387 -15.42 23.71 47.19
N GLU A 388 -15.06 22.47 47.48
CA GLU A 388 -15.43 21.25 46.75
C GLU A 388 -16.90 20.87 47.03
N ALA A 389 -17.63 20.39 46.00
CA ALA A 389 -19.07 20.11 46.08
C ALA A 389 -19.35 18.59 46.13
N PRO A 390 -19.94 18.05 47.22
CA PRO A 390 -20.22 16.61 47.35
C PRO A 390 -21.55 16.18 46.70
N ALA A 391 -21.70 14.88 46.48
CA ALA A 391 -22.93 14.27 45.98
C ALA A 391 -24.00 14.10 47.09
N PRO A 392 -25.31 14.11 46.74
CA PRO A 392 -26.40 13.97 47.73
C PRO A 392 -26.95 12.54 47.84
N GLU A 393 -27.02 12.01 49.08
CA GLU A 393 -27.89 10.87 49.42
C GLU A 393 -28.94 11.25 50.49
N VAL A 394 -30.21 11.07 50.11
CA VAL A 394 -31.45 10.80 50.87
C VAL A 394 -31.45 10.91 52.41
N SER A 395 -32.36 11.73 52.96
CA SER A 395 -33.21 11.30 54.12
C SER A 395 -34.56 12.03 54.24
N VAL A 396 -35.57 11.20 54.50
CA VAL A 396 -36.94 11.38 55.06
C VAL A 396 -36.96 12.26 56.34
N ALA A 397 -38.07 12.82 56.89
CA ALA A 397 -39.55 12.64 56.74
C ALA A 397 -40.32 13.92 57.24
N THR A 398 -41.65 14.05 57.43
CA THR A 398 -42.89 13.22 57.28
C THR A 398 -44.14 14.14 57.21
N SER A 399 -45.31 13.68 56.73
CA SER A 399 -46.64 13.78 57.41
C SER A 399 -47.79 13.22 56.55
N ASP A 400 -48.69 12.46 57.18
CA ASP A 400 -49.67 11.52 56.61
C ASP A 400 -50.89 12.09 55.87
N VAL A 401 -51.55 11.25 55.03
CA VAL A 401 -52.98 10.84 55.13
C VAL A 401 -53.28 9.69 54.14
N ALA A 402 -54.31 8.86 54.41
CA ALA A 402 -54.47 7.48 53.89
C ALA A 402 -55.39 7.29 52.65
N PRO A 403 -55.34 6.11 51.95
CA PRO A 403 -55.98 5.88 50.64
C PRO A 403 -57.23 4.94 50.63
N ALA A 404 -57.91 4.85 49.48
CA ALA A 404 -59.05 3.96 49.17
C ALA A 404 -59.01 3.51 47.67
N PRO A 405 -59.80 2.53 47.16
CA PRO A 405 -59.20 1.33 46.57
C PRO A 405 -59.52 1.02 45.08
N ARG A 406 -58.90 -0.07 44.59
CA ARG A 406 -58.94 -0.62 43.21
C ARG A 406 -60.00 -1.74 43.07
N PRO A 407 -60.72 -1.87 41.93
CA PRO A 407 -61.53 -3.06 41.59
C PRO A 407 -60.74 -4.15 40.83
N GLU A 408 -61.19 -5.40 40.93
CA GLU A 408 -60.49 -6.63 40.48
C GLU A 408 -61.12 -7.34 39.25
N PRO A 409 -60.47 -8.35 38.64
CA PRO A 409 -60.83 -8.91 37.33
C PRO A 409 -61.82 -10.11 37.38
N VAL A 410 -62.40 -10.46 36.22
CA VAL A 410 -63.28 -11.63 36.02
C VAL A 410 -62.99 -12.34 34.69
N ALA A 411 -63.11 -13.67 34.67
CA ALA A 411 -63.04 -14.58 33.52
C ALA A 411 -63.70 -15.94 33.91
N PRO A 412 -63.84 -16.96 33.05
CA PRO A 412 -63.93 -17.00 31.57
C PRO A 412 -65.23 -17.73 31.07
N ALA A 413 -65.37 -17.98 29.76
CA ALA A 413 -66.26 -19.00 29.19
C ALA A 413 -65.72 -19.51 27.83
N GLU A 414 -66.06 -20.75 27.45
CA GLU A 414 -65.60 -21.45 26.23
C GLU A 414 -66.51 -21.19 25.00
N VAL A 415 -66.18 -21.54 23.75
CA VAL A 415 -66.35 -22.89 23.11
C VAL A 415 -65.61 -22.93 21.74
N GLN A 416 -65.56 -24.09 21.07
CA GLN A 416 -64.54 -24.53 20.10
C GLN A 416 -64.85 -24.38 18.58
N VAL A 417 -63.77 -24.13 17.81
CA VAL A 417 -63.34 -24.73 16.52
C VAL A 417 -64.26 -24.78 15.28
N ALA A 418 -63.75 -24.24 14.16
CA ALA A 418 -63.87 -24.80 12.81
C ALA A 418 -62.63 -24.41 11.95
N LEU A 419 -62.18 -25.26 11.01
CA LEU A 419 -61.05 -24.97 10.10
C LEU A 419 -61.53 -24.45 8.73
N ALA A 420 -60.73 -23.57 8.12
CA ALA A 420 -60.77 -23.27 6.69
C ALA A 420 -59.34 -23.05 6.14
N VAL A 421 -59.03 -23.63 4.98
CA VAL A 421 -57.71 -23.52 4.32
C VAL A 421 -57.76 -22.40 3.27
N PRO A 422 -56.77 -21.48 3.21
CA PRO A 422 -56.78 -20.37 2.25
C PRO A 422 -56.45 -20.83 0.81
N PRO A 423 -57.05 -20.21 -0.23
CA PRO A 423 -56.71 -20.48 -1.62
C PRO A 423 -55.34 -19.88 -2.01
N ARG A 424 -54.70 -20.51 -3.00
CA ARG A 424 -53.36 -20.16 -3.50
C ARG A 424 -53.43 -19.01 -4.52
N PRO A 425 -52.66 -17.92 -4.37
CA PRO A 425 -52.54 -16.90 -5.43
C PRO A 425 -51.93 -17.47 -6.71
N ALA A 426 -52.35 -16.93 -7.87
CA ALA A 426 -51.86 -17.31 -9.19
C ALA A 426 -50.69 -16.42 -9.67
N ASP A 427 -49.91 -16.92 -10.63
CA ASP A 427 -48.74 -16.24 -11.16
C ASP A 427 -49.10 -14.98 -12.00
N PRO A 428 -48.23 -13.94 -11.99
CA PRO A 428 -48.42 -12.73 -12.79
C PRO A 428 -48.07 -12.96 -14.28
N PRO A 429 -48.73 -12.23 -15.21
CA PRO A 429 -48.45 -12.34 -16.64
C PRO A 429 -47.06 -11.78 -17.03
N PRO A 430 -46.48 -12.25 -18.16
CA PRO A 430 -45.19 -11.78 -18.65
C PRO A 430 -45.22 -10.31 -19.08
N ARG A 431 -44.04 -9.67 -19.13
CA ARG A 431 -43.83 -8.29 -19.59
C ARG A 431 -43.02 -8.28 -20.88
N ASP A 432 -43.36 -7.34 -21.76
CA ASP A 432 -42.66 -7.13 -23.03
C ASP A 432 -41.23 -6.56 -22.86
N PRO A 433 -40.34 -6.73 -23.86
CA PRO A 433 -38.96 -6.26 -23.76
C PRO A 433 -38.85 -4.73 -23.90
N VAL A 434 -38.13 -4.09 -22.98
CA VAL A 434 -37.78 -2.66 -23.06
C VAL A 434 -36.47 -2.49 -23.84
N ALA A 435 -36.45 -1.56 -24.79
CA ALA A 435 -35.27 -1.25 -25.59
C ALA A 435 -34.16 -0.56 -24.75
N PRO A 436 -32.87 -0.77 -25.06
CA PRO A 436 -31.76 -0.17 -24.31
C PRO A 436 -31.64 1.34 -24.58
N ALA A 437 -31.33 2.11 -23.53
CA ALA A 437 -31.02 3.53 -23.64
C ALA A 437 -29.57 3.78 -24.11
N GLU A 438 -29.33 4.94 -24.74
CA GLU A 438 -28.03 5.31 -25.29
C GLU A 438 -27.01 5.70 -24.18
N PRO A 439 -25.69 5.47 -24.40
CA PRO A 439 -24.67 5.72 -23.39
C PRO A 439 -24.22 7.19 -23.34
N GLU A 440 -24.28 7.81 -22.15
CA GLU A 440 -23.74 9.15 -21.89
C GLU A 440 -22.20 9.19 -22.00
N VAL A 441 -21.66 10.05 -22.88
CA VAL A 441 -20.23 10.08 -23.20
C VAL A 441 -19.45 10.98 -22.23
N VAL A 442 -18.92 10.38 -21.16
CA VAL A 442 -18.00 11.06 -20.23
C VAL A 442 -16.62 11.23 -20.87
N THR A 443 -16.43 12.35 -21.58
CA THR A 443 -15.15 12.74 -22.21
C THR A 443 -14.08 13.09 -21.19
N ARG A 444 -13.26 12.10 -20.81
CA ARG A 444 -11.93 12.37 -20.26
C ARG A 444 -11.07 13.02 -21.34
N ALA A 445 -10.39 14.12 -21.01
CA ALA A 445 -9.60 14.90 -21.96
C ALA A 445 -8.57 14.04 -22.72
N SER A 446 -8.86 13.71 -23.98
CA SER A 446 -7.96 12.96 -24.85
C SER A 446 -6.85 13.87 -25.40
N SER A 447 -5.66 13.33 -25.57
CA SER A 447 -4.51 14.04 -26.17
C SER A 447 -4.58 14.11 -27.70
N SER A 448 -5.79 14.15 -28.28
CA SER A 448 -6.03 13.96 -29.71
C SER A 448 -7.26 14.76 -30.19
N GLY A 449 -7.05 16.04 -30.50
CA GLY A 449 -7.95 16.86 -31.32
C GLY A 449 -9.35 17.15 -30.79
N GLU A 450 -9.52 18.26 -30.06
CA GLU A 450 -10.53 19.30 -30.37
C GLU A 450 -10.43 20.51 -29.43
N ARG A 451 -10.24 21.71 -30.00
CA ARG A 451 -10.51 23.06 -29.45
C ARG A 451 -10.35 23.31 -27.93
N LEU A 452 -9.25 22.86 -27.32
CA LEU A 452 -8.95 23.12 -25.91
C LEU A 452 -8.29 24.48 -25.70
N PHE A 453 -8.80 25.28 -24.75
CA PHE A 453 -8.13 26.48 -24.26
C PHE A 453 -7.13 26.13 -23.13
N GLY A 454 -6.26 27.07 -22.81
CA GLY A 454 -5.26 26.92 -21.76
C GLY A 454 -4.72 28.24 -21.21
N VAL A 455 -3.83 28.10 -20.23
CA VAL A 455 -3.20 29.20 -19.48
C VAL A 455 -1.70 28.96 -19.43
N SER A 456 -0.90 29.96 -19.77
CA SER A 456 0.56 29.97 -19.58
C SER A 456 0.92 30.87 -18.40
N LEU A 457 1.82 30.42 -17.52
CA LEU A 457 2.30 31.17 -16.35
C LEU A 457 3.62 31.92 -16.63
N GLY A 458 3.85 32.28 -17.90
CA GLY A 458 5.09 32.88 -18.37
C GLY A 458 6.26 31.90 -18.49
N GLY A 459 7.37 32.39 -19.05
CA GLY A 459 8.61 31.65 -19.21
C GLY A 459 9.44 31.58 -17.92
N GLN A 460 10.09 30.45 -17.69
CA GLN A 460 10.98 30.20 -16.55
C GLN A 460 12.40 29.86 -17.05
N PRO A 461 13.46 30.15 -16.26
CA PRO A 461 14.86 29.96 -16.66
C PRO A 461 15.30 28.48 -16.72
N SER A 462 14.50 27.54 -16.22
CA SER A 462 14.77 26.10 -16.34
C SER A 462 13.48 25.29 -16.32
N HIS A 463 13.52 24.09 -16.92
CA HIS A 463 12.41 23.14 -16.92
C HIS A 463 11.89 22.87 -15.50
N HIS A 464 12.81 22.68 -14.55
CA HIS A 464 12.47 22.37 -13.16
C HIS A 464 11.86 23.56 -12.41
N ALA A 465 12.19 24.81 -12.79
CA ALA A 465 11.48 25.99 -12.30
C ALA A 465 10.03 26.04 -12.83
N ALA A 466 9.81 25.71 -14.10
CA ALA A 466 8.47 25.61 -14.70
C ALA A 466 7.62 24.50 -14.04
N GLU A 467 8.19 23.31 -13.79
CA GLU A 467 7.50 22.23 -13.05
C GLU A 467 7.12 22.67 -11.64
N ARG A 468 8.05 23.32 -10.92
CA ARG A 468 7.82 23.81 -9.55
C ARG A 468 6.74 24.89 -9.50
N LEU A 469 6.66 25.75 -10.51
CA LEU A 469 5.61 26.75 -10.67
C LEU A 469 4.24 26.08 -10.96
N LEU A 470 4.19 25.13 -11.91
CA LEU A 470 2.97 24.36 -12.20
C LEU A 470 2.44 23.63 -10.96
N LEU A 471 3.32 22.99 -10.19
CA LEU A 471 2.94 22.29 -8.96
C LEU A 471 2.44 23.25 -7.88
N ARG A 472 3.12 24.38 -7.67
CA ARG A 472 2.68 25.41 -6.70
C ARG A 472 1.31 25.98 -7.07
N THR A 473 1.14 26.42 -8.31
CA THR A 473 -0.11 27.07 -8.75
C THR A 473 -1.29 26.08 -8.78
N ALA A 474 -1.05 24.81 -9.15
CA ALA A 474 -2.08 23.77 -9.08
C ALA A 474 -2.49 23.42 -7.64
N LEU A 475 -1.61 23.60 -6.65
CA LEU A 475 -1.93 23.41 -5.23
C LEU A 475 -2.67 24.62 -4.63
N SER A 476 -2.46 25.83 -5.15
CA SER A 476 -3.19 27.03 -4.70
C SER A 476 -4.58 27.21 -5.34
N GLU A 477 -4.83 26.60 -6.50
CA GLU A 477 -6.07 26.75 -7.28
C GLU A 477 -6.63 25.38 -7.74
N VAL A 478 -6.67 24.42 -6.80
CA VAL A 478 -7.01 23.01 -7.05
C VAL A 478 -8.30 22.86 -7.87
N THR A 479 -9.39 23.52 -7.45
CA THR A 479 -10.72 23.45 -8.10
C THR A 479 -10.76 23.97 -9.55
N THR A 480 -9.74 24.74 -9.95
CA THR A 480 -9.67 25.36 -11.28
C THR A 480 -8.79 24.54 -12.23
N PHE A 481 -7.81 23.81 -11.70
CA PHE A 481 -6.84 23.04 -12.47
C PHE A 481 -6.95 21.52 -12.27
N GLU A 482 -7.98 21.04 -11.57
CA GLU A 482 -8.21 19.62 -11.22
C GLU A 482 -8.18 18.69 -12.43
N ASN A 483 -8.92 19.04 -13.48
CA ASN A 483 -9.02 18.26 -14.73
C ASN A 483 -8.06 18.74 -15.85
N SER A 484 -7.20 19.72 -15.56
CA SER A 484 -6.32 20.33 -16.57
C SER A 484 -4.98 19.59 -16.72
N LEU A 485 -4.55 19.41 -17.97
CA LEU A 485 -3.27 18.81 -18.32
C LEU A 485 -2.13 19.82 -18.07
N ARG A 486 -1.11 19.39 -17.32
CA ARG A 486 0.05 20.21 -16.94
C ARG A 486 1.20 19.90 -17.90
N ARG A 487 1.74 20.92 -18.56
CA ARG A 487 2.79 20.75 -19.58
C ARG A 487 3.81 21.88 -19.52
N VAL A 488 5.09 21.53 -19.46
CA VAL A 488 6.18 22.47 -19.74
C VAL A 488 6.42 22.48 -21.25
N VAL A 489 6.59 23.67 -21.84
CA VAL A 489 6.90 23.86 -23.27
C VAL A 489 8.09 24.80 -23.39
N GLN A 490 9.14 24.39 -24.10
CA GLN A 490 10.28 25.25 -24.36
C GLN A 490 9.99 26.16 -25.57
N ARG A 491 10.17 27.47 -25.41
CA ARG A 491 9.94 28.48 -26.46
C ARG A 491 10.93 29.63 -26.28
N ASN A 492 11.59 30.05 -27.36
CA ASN A 492 12.53 31.17 -27.40
C ASN A 492 13.59 31.13 -26.27
N GLY A 493 14.10 29.93 -25.93
CA GLY A 493 15.07 29.70 -24.86
C GLY A 493 14.50 29.55 -23.44
N ALA A 494 13.26 29.99 -23.19
CA ALA A 494 12.58 29.86 -21.90
C ALA A 494 11.70 28.60 -21.80
N TYR A 495 11.39 28.18 -20.57
CA TYR A 495 10.47 27.07 -20.28
C TYR A 495 9.13 27.61 -19.78
N GLU A 496 8.11 27.62 -20.64
CA GLU A 496 6.75 28.04 -20.27
C GLU A 496 6.03 26.96 -19.44
N ALA A 497 5.43 27.39 -18.34
CA ALA A 497 4.58 26.57 -17.48
C ALA A 497 3.11 26.67 -17.93
N ARG A 498 2.56 25.65 -18.61
CA ARG A 498 1.21 25.68 -19.18
C ARG A 498 0.22 24.68 -18.56
N PHE A 499 -1.02 25.13 -18.38
CA PHE A 499 -2.22 24.30 -18.19
C PHE A 499 -3.03 24.24 -19.49
N GLN A 500 -3.57 23.06 -19.82
CA GLN A 500 -4.30 22.78 -21.06
C GLN A 500 -5.58 21.99 -20.75
N GLY A 501 -6.61 22.09 -21.59
CA GLY A 501 -7.89 21.39 -21.37
C GLY A 501 -8.84 22.14 -20.45
N LEU A 502 -8.82 23.47 -20.53
CA LEU A 502 -9.80 24.35 -19.91
C LEU A 502 -10.82 24.80 -20.97
N THR A 503 -12.02 25.19 -20.54
CA THR A 503 -12.88 26.05 -21.37
C THR A 503 -12.30 27.46 -21.42
N GLU A 504 -12.69 28.26 -22.43
CA GLU A 504 -12.28 29.66 -22.53
C GLU A 504 -12.61 30.47 -21.27
N ASP A 505 -13.85 30.35 -20.80
CA ASP A 505 -14.38 30.97 -19.59
C ASP A 505 -13.65 30.53 -18.30
N GLN A 506 -13.26 29.24 -18.21
CA GLN A 506 -12.38 28.75 -17.15
C GLN A 506 -10.98 29.36 -17.23
N ALA A 507 -10.38 29.44 -18.43
CA ALA A 507 -9.05 30.02 -18.63
C ALA A 507 -9.02 31.51 -18.27
N GLN A 508 -10.01 32.29 -18.72
CA GLN A 508 -10.15 33.72 -18.40
C GLN A 508 -10.33 33.93 -16.88
N ARG A 509 -11.26 33.22 -16.22
CA ARG A 509 -11.47 33.34 -14.76
C ARG A 509 -10.34 32.75 -13.91
N ALA A 510 -9.56 31.80 -14.44
CA ALA A 510 -8.31 31.38 -13.80
C ALA A 510 -7.28 32.50 -13.86
N CYS A 511 -7.11 33.10 -15.03
CA CYS A 511 -6.07 34.10 -15.27
C CYS A 511 -6.29 35.39 -14.49
N ALA A 512 -7.53 35.90 -14.44
CA ALA A 512 -7.89 37.06 -13.62
C ALA A 512 -7.52 36.88 -12.12
N ARG A 513 -7.74 35.67 -11.56
CA ARG A 513 -7.39 35.35 -10.16
C ARG A 513 -5.88 35.21 -9.92
N LEU A 514 -5.13 34.73 -10.91
CA LEU A 514 -3.68 34.60 -10.83
C LEU A 514 -2.98 35.96 -10.94
N SER A 515 -3.40 36.80 -11.89
CA SER A 515 -2.93 38.17 -12.02
C SER A 515 -3.23 39.01 -10.77
N ALA A 516 -4.41 38.83 -10.15
CA ALA A 516 -4.76 39.45 -8.86
C ALA A 516 -3.89 38.98 -7.67
N ARG A 517 -3.03 37.96 -7.86
CA ARG A 517 -2.02 37.49 -6.89
C ARG A 517 -0.59 37.73 -7.37
N ASN A 518 -0.38 38.62 -8.34
CA ASN A 518 0.91 38.91 -8.98
C ASN A 518 1.60 37.68 -9.60
N ILE A 519 0.83 36.67 -10.01
CA ILE A 519 1.32 35.54 -10.80
C ILE A 519 1.10 35.89 -12.27
N ALA A 520 2.20 36.00 -13.04
CA ALA A 520 2.14 36.24 -14.47
C ALA A 520 1.27 35.17 -15.16
N CYS A 521 0.35 35.61 -16.02
CA CYS A 521 -0.63 34.74 -16.64
C CYS A 521 -1.07 35.26 -18.02
N GLU A 522 -1.11 34.36 -19.00
CA GLU A 522 -1.65 34.60 -20.35
C GLU A 522 -2.58 33.45 -20.74
N THR A 523 -3.77 33.76 -21.27
CA THR A 523 -4.67 32.76 -21.86
C THR A 523 -4.27 32.47 -23.32
N PHE A 524 -4.30 31.21 -23.72
CA PHE A 524 -4.17 30.82 -25.14
C PHE A 524 -5.35 29.95 -25.58
N GLY A 525 -5.90 30.26 -26.75
CA GLY A 525 -6.90 29.44 -27.42
C GLY A 525 -6.28 28.35 -28.30
N PRO A 526 -7.13 27.53 -28.97
CA PRO A 526 -6.66 26.68 -30.06
C PRO A 526 -6.08 27.55 -31.19
N SER A 527 -4.96 27.11 -31.78
CA SER A 527 -4.47 27.67 -33.03
C SER A 527 -5.48 27.41 -34.16
N SER A 528 -5.85 28.47 -34.88
CA SER A 528 -6.65 28.45 -36.10
C SER A 528 -6.02 27.61 -37.20
#